data_AF-A0A180G7D5-F1
#
_entry.id   AF-A0A180G7D5-F1
#
_cell.length_a   1.000
_cell.length_b   1.000
_cell.length_c   1.000
_cell.angle_alpha   90.00
_cell.angle_beta   90.00
_cell.angle_gamma   90.00
#
_symmetry.space_group_name_H-M   'P 1'
#
loop_
_entity.id
_entity.type
_entity.pdbx_description
1 polymer ?
#
loop_
_entity_poly.entity_id
_entity_poly.type
_entity_poly.pdbx_seq_one_letter_code
_entity_poly.pdbx_strand_id
1 'polypeptide(L)'
;MSPSPAPDPPAPPTGFQPETPLQLAIQITNDVYRFLTEAVTNNNPTQTLTFEQVITVVSSTLQLQTTLAKICPVNNTNVQSTDQKIDNILEQLDCLDRQTLIPAQTVTPSLWATVTAKKQKKSPASKANLLKKTSPPLVPTNQEINEFKPASVVIQTPPGFNNLNSMSAKDITNNIKQILSSINAFVDSQPVNFAGIAILASKDLKLLTSSKAKAQWLLANKHWWTELFFSDLKTFPSRFPVLLHQIPTNFEPSNQAHLQELGIQNRINPSLIQSAQWLGNPTKNGKKNGSIVLHLFDKYIATKIERSGLLLQNKFYRGANSWPLRQTTLF
;
A
#
# COMPACT_ATOMS: atom_id res chain seq x y z
N MET A 1 82.61 -2.96 53.66
CA MET A 1 81.36 -3.75 53.66
C MET A 1 80.31 -2.92 52.95
N SER A 2 79.99 -3.30 51.70
CA SER A 2 79.01 -2.62 50.87
C SER A 2 77.68 -3.38 50.96
N PRO A 3 76.52 -2.69 50.96
CA PRO A 3 75.23 -3.37 51.08
C PRO A 3 74.89 -4.15 49.80
N SER A 4 74.23 -5.29 49.96
CA SER A 4 73.78 -6.16 48.87
C SER A 4 72.78 -5.45 47.95
N PRO A 5 72.76 -5.75 46.64
CA PRO A 5 71.79 -5.18 45.73
C PRO A 5 70.38 -5.70 46.04
N ALA A 6 69.38 -4.82 45.88
CA ALA A 6 67.98 -5.13 46.11
C ALA A 6 67.47 -6.24 45.15
N PRO A 7 66.45 -7.02 45.54
CA PRO A 7 65.86 -8.04 44.67
C PRO A 7 65.17 -7.39 43.46
N ASP A 8 65.35 -7.97 42.28
CA ASP A 8 64.64 -7.55 41.07
C ASP A 8 63.11 -7.61 41.27
N PRO A 9 62.35 -6.65 40.68
CA PRO A 9 60.89 -6.66 40.77
C PRO A 9 60.30 -7.86 40.01
N PRO A 10 59.15 -8.40 40.47
CA PRO A 10 58.51 -9.54 39.82
C PRO A 10 58.04 -9.16 38.40
N ALA A 11 58.16 -10.12 37.48
CA ALA A 11 57.72 -9.98 36.10
C ALA A 11 56.22 -9.61 36.04
N PRO A 12 55.81 -8.71 35.13
CA PRO A 12 54.41 -8.32 34.99
C PRO A 12 53.56 -9.53 34.57
N PRO A 13 52.27 -9.57 34.96
CA PRO A 13 51.37 -10.65 34.58
C PRO A 13 51.33 -10.76 33.06
N THR A 14 51.57 -11.98 32.55
CA THR A 14 51.48 -12.31 31.13
C THR A 14 50.17 -11.75 30.60
N GLY A 15 50.30 -10.71 29.79
CA GLY A 15 49.18 -9.95 29.27
C GLY A 15 48.21 -10.86 28.52
N PHE A 16 46.93 -10.56 28.67
CA PHE A 16 45.90 -10.97 27.72
C PHE A 16 46.43 -10.67 26.32
N GLN A 17 46.75 -11.70 25.54
CA GLN A 17 46.93 -11.53 24.10
C GLN A 17 45.59 -11.00 23.57
N PRO A 18 45.56 -9.86 22.88
CA PRO A 18 44.38 -9.49 22.12
C PRO A 18 44.15 -10.59 21.07
N GLU A 19 43.01 -11.28 21.14
CA GLU A 19 42.65 -12.29 20.15
C GLU A 19 42.75 -11.67 18.75
N THR A 20 43.53 -12.31 17.89
CA THR A 20 43.66 -11.84 16.52
C THR A 20 42.31 -11.97 15.82
N PRO A 21 41.90 -11.02 14.96
CA PRO A 21 40.60 -11.09 14.28
C PRO A 21 40.38 -12.41 13.51
N LEU A 22 41.47 -13.03 13.03
CA LEU A 22 41.44 -14.32 12.34
C LEU A 22 41.05 -15.47 13.28
N GLN A 23 41.54 -15.44 14.52
CA GLN A 23 41.21 -16.42 15.55
C GLN A 23 39.74 -16.31 15.98
N LEU A 24 39.22 -15.09 16.09
CA LEU A 24 37.80 -14.83 16.35
C LEU A 24 36.90 -15.31 15.20
N ALA A 25 37.32 -15.09 13.94
CA ALA A 25 36.60 -15.59 12.77
C ALA A 25 36.54 -17.12 12.72
N ILE A 26 37.65 -17.80 13.04
CA ILE A 26 37.69 -19.27 13.14
C ILE A 26 36.75 -19.76 14.25
N GLN A 27 36.76 -19.09 15.41
CA GLN A 27 35.91 -19.47 16.54
C GLN A 27 34.42 -19.38 16.18
N ILE A 28 33.98 -18.26 15.61
CA ILE A 28 32.59 -18.06 15.17
C ILE A 28 32.19 -19.09 14.10
N THR A 29 33.10 -19.44 13.18
CA THR A 29 32.86 -20.46 12.14
C THR A 29 32.62 -21.84 12.77
N ASN A 30 33.45 -22.22 13.74
CA ASN A 30 33.31 -23.50 14.44
C ASN A 30 32.02 -23.56 15.26
N ASP A 31 31.61 -22.45 15.87
CA ASP A 31 30.36 -22.37 16.64
C ASP A 31 29.12 -22.51 15.75
N VAL A 32 29.11 -21.87 14.57
CA VAL A 32 28.04 -22.05 13.57
C VAL A 32 28.03 -23.47 13.02
N TYR A 33 29.19 -24.05 12.71
CA TYR A 33 29.29 -25.42 12.22
C TYR A 33 28.79 -26.44 13.24
N ARG A 34 29.20 -26.32 14.51
CA ARG A 34 28.73 -27.17 15.61
C ARG A 34 27.21 -27.06 15.76
N PHE A 35 26.68 -25.84 15.74
CA PHE A 35 25.26 -25.59 15.86
C PHE A 35 24.43 -26.22 14.72
N LEU A 36 24.87 -26.07 13.47
CA LEU A 36 24.23 -26.70 12.31
C LEU A 36 24.34 -28.23 12.38
N THR A 37 25.47 -28.75 12.86
CA THR A 37 25.67 -30.20 13.03
C THR A 37 24.74 -30.76 14.10
N GLU A 38 24.55 -30.06 15.22
CA GLU A 38 23.60 -30.40 16.29
C GLU A 38 22.14 -30.35 15.81
N ALA A 39 21.80 -29.40 14.94
CA ALA A 39 20.47 -29.31 14.35
C ALA A 39 20.15 -30.45 13.35
N VAL A 40 21.18 -31.06 12.76
CA VAL A 40 21.07 -32.14 11.76
C VAL A 40 21.23 -33.54 12.38
N THR A 41 21.81 -33.65 13.58
CA THR A 41 21.95 -34.94 14.29
C THR A 41 20.66 -35.37 14.99
N ASN A 42 20.53 -36.68 15.25
CA ASN A 42 19.34 -37.41 15.74
C ASN A 42 18.60 -36.88 17.00
N ASN A 43 19.06 -35.78 17.59
CA ASN A 43 18.42 -35.13 18.74
C ASN A 43 17.29 -34.17 18.35
N ASN A 44 17.03 -33.94 17.06
CA ASN A 44 15.93 -33.11 16.58
C ASN A 44 15.06 -33.88 15.55
N PRO A 45 13.99 -34.56 15.98
CA PRO A 45 13.23 -35.50 15.13
C PRO A 45 12.49 -34.83 13.96
N THR A 46 12.31 -33.51 14.00
CA THR A 46 11.62 -32.74 12.95
C THR A 46 12.57 -32.07 11.95
N GLN A 47 13.89 -32.06 12.18
CA GLN A 47 14.87 -31.34 11.35
C GLN A 47 14.51 -29.86 11.11
N THR A 48 13.74 -29.26 12.03
CA THR A 48 13.27 -27.87 11.95
C THR A 48 14.07 -26.99 12.89
N LEU A 49 14.65 -25.92 12.36
CA LEU A 49 15.27 -24.86 13.17
C LEU A 49 14.17 -23.97 13.77
N THR A 50 14.22 -23.75 15.08
CA THR A 50 13.35 -22.77 15.75
C THR A 50 13.73 -21.33 15.36
N PHE A 51 12.81 -20.39 15.50
CA PHE A 51 13.02 -18.99 15.11
C PHE A 51 14.23 -18.35 15.83
N GLU A 52 14.41 -18.61 17.12
CA GLU A 52 15.56 -18.15 17.92
C GLU A 52 16.90 -18.75 17.43
N GLN A 53 16.86 -20.00 16.99
CA GLN A 53 18.02 -20.69 16.43
C GLN A 53 18.45 -20.08 15.09
N VAL A 54 17.48 -19.68 14.25
CA VAL A 54 17.75 -18.96 12.99
C VAL A 54 18.36 -17.59 13.27
N ILE A 55 17.84 -16.84 14.26
CA ILE A 55 18.39 -15.54 14.66
C ILE A 55 19.83 -15.67 15.14
N THR A 56 20.15 -16.72 15.90
CA THR A 56 21.50 -16.97 16.42
C THR A 56 22.49 -17.21 15.28
N VAL A 57 22.12 -18.02 14.27
CA VAL A 57 22.97 -18.28 13.09
C VAL A 57 23.16 -17.02 12.25
N VAL A 58 22.10 -16.24 12.02
CA VAL A 58 22.17 -14.97 11.28
C VAL A 58 23.05 -13.94 12.01
N SER A 59 22.98 -13.89 13.33
CA SER A 59 23.80 -12.98 14.14
C SER A 59 25.28 -13.37 14.11
N SER A 60 25.58 -14.66 14.26
CA SER A 60 26.97 -15.17 14.20
C SER A 60 27.58 -15.00 12.81
N THR A 61 26.82 -15.23 11.74
CA THR A 61 27.30 -15.03 10.36
C THR A 61 27.60 -13.55 10.04
N LEU A 62 26.78 -12.62 10.56
CA LEU A 62 27.04 -11.18 10.44
C LEU A 62 28.30 -10.74 11.20
N GLN A 63 28.54 -11.30 12.39
CA GLN A 63 29.77 -11.06 13.15
C GLN A 63 31.01 -11.61 12.42
N LEU A 64 30.89 -12.77 11.80
CA LEU A 64 31.94 -13.36 10.96
C LEU A 64 32.29 -12.45 9.78
N GLN A 65 31.28 -11.97 9.05
CA GLN A 65 31.46 -11.06 7.92
C GLN A 65 32.17 -9.77 8.34
N THR A 66 31.76 -9.20 9.49
CA THR A 66 32.37 -7.98 10.04
C THR A 66 33.82 -8.22 10.46
N THR A 67 34.14 -9.40 10.97
CA THR A 67 35.50 -9.74 11.42
C THR A 67 36.41 -10.03 10.24
N LEU A 68 35.92 -10.69 9.20
CA LEU A 68 36.66 -10.91 7.95
C LEU A 68 36.91 -9.61 7.17
N ALA A 69 35.94 -8.69 7.15
CA ALA A 69 36.09 -7.37 6.55
C ALA A 69 37.18 -6.51 7.23
N LYS A 70 37.50 -6.78 8.51
CA LYS A 70 38.60 -6.12 9.24
C LYS A 70 39.97 -6.69 8.88
N ILE A 71 40.05 -7.93 8.37
CA ILE A 71 41.32 -8.62 8.05
C ILE A 71 41.77 -8.33 6.61
N CYS A 72 40.82 -8.10 5.70
CA CYS A 72 41.12 -7.70 4.33
C CYS A 72 40.20 -6.54 3.91
N PRO A 73 40.73 -5.31 3.75
CA PRO A 73 40.01 -4.27 3.02
C PRO A 73 40.05 -4.65 1.53
N VAL A 74 39.13 -5.53 1.10
CA VAL A 74 39.07 -5.97 -0.29
C VAL A 74 38.42 -4.86 -1.13
N ASN A 75 39.26 -4.26 -1.97
CA ASN A 75 38.82 -3.50 -3.13
C ASN A 75 37.99 -4.40 -4.06
N ASN A 76 36.78 -3.92 -4.36
CA ASN A 76 35.79 -4.51 -5.23
C ASN A 76 36.38 -5.11 -6.52
N THR A 77 36.36 -6.44 -6.66
CA THR A 77 36.41 -7.15 -7.95
C THR A 77 35.80 -8.55 -7.85
N ASN A 78 34.56 -8.69 -7.36
CA ASN A 78 33.67 -9.79 -7.79
C ASN A 78 32.19 -9.58 -7.43
N VAL A 79 31.67 -8.37 -7.64
CA VAL A 79 30.26 -8.03 -7.33
C VAL A 79 29.30 -8.55 -8.43
N GLN A 80 29.82 -8.93 -9.60
CA GLN A 80 28.99 -9.25 -10.77
C GLN A 80 28.23 -10.60 -10.70
N SER A 81 28.72 -11.57 -9.92
CA SER A 81 28.10 -12.92 -9.87
C SER A 81 26.96 -13.04 -8.86
N THR A 82 26.96 -12.23 -7.79
CA THR A 82 25.88 -12.19 -6.79
C THR A 82 24.72 -11.32 -7.24
N ASP A 83 25.01 -10.21 -7.93
CA ASP A 83 23.97 -9.34 -8.50
C ASP A 83 23.16 -10.09 -9.58
N GLN A 84 23.80 -10.89 -10.44
CA GLN A 84 23.09 -11.73 -11.41
C GLN A 84 22.18 -12.80 -10.78
N LYS A 85 22.52 -13.31 -9.59
CA LYS A 85 21.66 -14.27 -8.87
C LYS A 85 20.51 -13.56 -8.18
N ILE A 86 20.75 -12.36 -7.62
CA ILE A 86 19.71 -11.54 -7.01
C ILE A 86 18.75 -11.04 -8.10
N ASP A 87 19.25 -10.62 -9.26
CA ASP A 87 18.46 -10.20 -10.42
C ASP A 87 17.61 -11.35 -10.97
N ASN A 88 18.15 -12.57 -11.06
CA ASN A 88 17.35 -13.75 -11.45
C ASN A 88 16.25 -14.06 -10.43
N ILE A 89 16.52 -13.89 -9.13
CA ILE A 89 15.52 -14.10 -8.08
C ILE A 89 14.46 -12.98 -8.12
N LEU A 90 14.87 -11.73 -8.38
CA LEU A 90 13.98 -10.58 -8.53
C LEU A 90 13.09 -10.72 -9.77
N GLU A 91 13.65 -11.23 -10.87
CA GLU A 91 12.94 -11.50 -12.13
C GLU A 91 11.99 -12.69 -11.98
N GLN A 92 12.37 -13.74 -11.24
CA GLN A 92 11.45 -14.84 -10.88
C GLN A 92 10.30 -14.38 -9.97
N LEU A 93 10.56 -13.47 -9.03
CA LEU A 93 9.53 -12.85 -8.18
C LEU A 93 8.61 -11.93 -8.99
N ASP A 94 9.14 -11.13 -9.94
CA ASP A 94 8.33 -10.29 -10.84
C ASP A 94 7.49 -11.16 -11.81
N CYS A 95 8.03 -12.30 -12.27
CA CYS A 95 7.29 -13.28 -13.07
C CYS A 95 6.13 -13.93 -12.29
N LEU A 96 6.32 -14.24 -11.01
CA LEU A 96 5.27 -14.78 -10.14
C LEU A 96 4.19 -13.75 -9.82
N ASP A 97 4.56 -12.48 -9.58
CA ASP A 97 3.60 -11.40 -9.39
C ASP A 97 2.81 -11.12 -10.69
N ARG A 98 3.44 -11.20 -11.87
CA ARG A 98 2.77 -11.07 -13.17
C ARG A 98 1.88 -12.25 -13.52
N GLN A 99 2.13 -13.46 -13.02
CA GLN A 99 1.26 -14.62 -13.24
C GLN A 99 -0.10 -14.52 -12.53
N THR A 100 -0.29 -13.58 -11.59
CA THR A 100 -1.62 -13.29 -11.02
C THR A 100 -2.53 -12.48 -11.95
N LEU A 101 -2.05 -12.09 -13.14
CA LEU A 101 -2.80 -11.35 -14.17
C LEU A 101 -3.02 -12.14 -15.47
N ILE A 102 -3.04 -13.47 -15.42
CA ILE A 102 -3.62 -14.27 -16.50
C ILE A 102 -5.15 -14.21 -16.36
N PRO A 103 -5.91 -13.80 -17.40
CA PRO A 103 -7.36 -13.96 -17.40
C PRO A 103 -7.66 -15.44 -17.20
N ALA A 104 -8.40 -15.78 -16.14
CA ALA A 104 -8.92 -17.13 -15.95
C ALA A 104 -9.54 -17.62 -17.26
N GLN A 105 -8.90 -18.62 -17.89
CA GLN A 105 -9.57 -19.38 -18.93
C GLN A 105 -10.84 -19.94 -18.31
N THR A 106 -11.95 -19.79 -19.02
CA THR A 106 -13.28 -20.26 -18.68
C THR A 106 -13.23 -21.70 -18.21
N VAL A 107 -13.13 -21.91 -16.89
CA VAL A 107 -13.37 -23.20 -16.27
C VAL A 107 -14.87 -23.37 -16.28
N THR A 108 -15.33 -24.31 -17.10
CA THR A 108 -16.65 -24.95 -17.02
C THR A 108 -17.10 -25.06 -15.57
N PRO A 109 -18.35 -24.66 -15.23
CA PRO A 109 -18.80 -24.65 -13.85
C PRO A 109 -18.64 -26.05 -13.25
N SER A 110 -17.87 -26.12 -12.16
CA SER A 110 -17.65 -27.35 -11.44
C SER A 110 -18.97 -27.87 -10.86
N LEU A 111 -19.05 -29.18 -10.81
CA LEU A 111 -20.21 -30.04 -10.57
C LEU A 111 -20.81 -29.96 -9.14
N TRP A 112 -20.71 -28.82 -8.45
CA TRP A 112 -21.17 -28.65 -7.06
C TRP A 112 -22.53 -27.94 -6.93
N ALA A 113 -23.10 -27.40 -8.02
CA ALA A 113 -24.37 -26.69 -8.01
C ALA A 113 -25.61 -27.54 -8.36
N THR A 114 -25.54 -28.88 -8.22
CA THR A 114 -26.64 -29.78 -8.64
C THR A 114 -27.24 -30.61 -7.50
N VAL A 115 -27.23 -30.10 -6.26
CA VAL A 115 -27.97 -30.73 -5.16
C VAL A 115 -28.74 -29.68 -4.36
N THR A 116 -29.86 -29.20 -4.93
CA THR A 116 -31.16 -29.20 -4.24
C THR A 116 -32.26 -29.13 -5.31
N ALA A 117 -33.04 -30.19 -5.35
CA ALA A 117 -33.99 -30.48 -6.39
C ALA A 117 -35.36 -29.80 -6.15
N LYS A 118 -36.03 -29.54 -7.28
CA LYS A 118 -37.48 -29.71 -7.50
C LYS A 118 -38.45 -28.85 -6.67
N LYS A 119 -38.95 -27.80 -7.33
CA LYS A 119 -40.29 -27.25 -7.08
C LYS A 119 -41.34 -28.35 -7.24
N GLN A 120 -42.03 -28.71 -6.17
CA GLN A 120 -43.37 -29.31 -6.25
C GLN A 120 -44.40 -28.39 -5.60
N LYS A 121 -45.42 -28.07 -6.39
CA LYS A 121 -46.71 -27.50 -5.96
C LYS A 121 -47.48 -28.56 -5.15
N LYS A 122 -48.09 -28.16 -4.03
CA LYS A 122 -49.46 -28.52 -3.60
C LYS A 122 -49.87 -27.71 -2.36
N SER A 123 -51.18 -27.47 -2.23
CA SER A 123 -51.85 -26.50 -1.36
C SER A 123 -52.06 -27.01 0.09
N PRO A 124 -52.72 -26.24 1.01
CA PRO A 124 -52.48 -26.29 2.44
C PRO A 124 -53.45 -27.21 3.22
N ALA A 125 -52.99 -27.76 4.35
CA ALA A 125 -53.78 -27.87 5.59
C ALA A 125 -52.97 -28.45 6.78
N SER A 126 -53.29 -27.89 7.96
CA SER A 126 -53.29 -28.48 9.31
C SER A 126 -52.04 -28.45 10.22
N LYS A 127 -52.15 -27.53 11.19
CA LYS A 127 -51.85 -27.54 12.64
C LYS A 127 -50.73 -28.41 13.25
N ALA A 128 -49.92 -27.68 14.02
CA ALA A 128 -49.28 -28.01 15.31
C ALA A 128 -48.14 -29.05 15.32
N ASN A 129 -46.91 -28.57 15.55
CA ASN A 129 -46.21 -28.88 16.81
C ASN A 129 -44.99 -27.97 17.07
N LEU A 130 -44.82 -27.72 18.37
CA LEU A 130 -43.86 -26.87 19.03
C LEU A 130 -42.44 -27.45 18.91
N LEU A 131 -41.54 -26.79 18.18
CA LEU A 131 -40.10 -26.96 18.36
C LEU A 131 -39.40 -25.62 18.09
N LYS A 132 -38.70 -25.12 19.12
CA LYS A 132 -37.83 -23.95 19.06
C LYS A 132 -36.80 -24.15 17.94
N LYS A 133 -37.06 -23.56 16.77
CA LYS A 133 -36.13 -23.51 15.67
C LYS A 133 -35.21 -22.32 15.92
N THR A 134 -34.08 -22.57 16.56
CA THR A 134 -32.96 -21.62 16.58
C THR A 134 -32.68 -21.25 15.12
N SER A 135 -32.93 -19.99 14.77
CA SER A 135 -32.58 -19.47 13.45
C SER A 135 -31.08 -19.70 13.21
N PRO A 136 -30.65 -20.01 11.98
CA PRO A 136 -29.23 -19.96 11.65
C PRO A 136 -28.69 -18.57 12.02
N PRO A 137 -27.42 -18.44 12.44
CA PRO A 137 -26.83 -17.12 12.64
C PRO A 137 -27.02 -16.32 11.36
N LEU A 138 -27.50 -15.08 11.51
CA LEU A 138 -27.73 -14.18 10.39
C LEU A 138 -26.41 -14.06 9.62
N VAL A 139 -26.40 -14.49 8.35
CA VAL A 139 -25.22 -14.36 7.50
C VAL A 139 -24.87 -12.87 7.46
N PRO A 140 -23.65 -12.47 7.84
CA PRO A 140 -23.30 -11.06 7.89
C PRO A 140 -23.42 -10.44 6.50
N THR A 141 -23.92 -9.22 6.47
CA THR A 141 -24.12 -8.48 5.22
C THR A 141 -22.76 -8.18 4.59
N ASN A 142 -22.70 -8.07 3.26
CA ASN A 142 -21.47 -7.66 2.56
C ASN A 142 -20.88 -6.33 3.10
N GLN A 143 -21.72 -5.48 3.69
CA GLN A 143 -21.29 -4.26 4.38
C GLN A 143 -20.46 -4.58 5.63
N GLU A 144 -21.01 -5.38 6.54
CA GLU A 144 -20.33 -5.85 7.76
C GLU A 144 -19.03 -6.60 7.43
N ILE A 145 -19.04 -7.47 6.42
CA ILE A 145 -17.83 -8.20 5.99
C ILE A 145 -16.77 -7.24 5.44
N ASN A 146 -17.17 -6.20 4.70
CA ASN A 146 -16.24 -5.25 4.09
C ASN A 146 -15.66 -4.26 5.11
N GLU A 147 -16.31 -4.04 6.25
CA GLU A 147 -15.79 -3.17 7.32
C GLU A 147 -14.49 -3.70 7.91
N PHE A 148 -14.35 -5.03 8.01
CA PHE A 148 -13.17 -5.72 8.54
C PHE A 148 -12.13 -6.09 7.48
N LYS A 149 -12.38 -5.78 6.20
CA LYS A 149 -11.39 -6.07 5.15
C LYS A 149 -10.22 -5.08 5.25
N PRO A 150 -8.97 -5.58 5.38
CA PRO A 150 -7.81 -4.73 5.31
C PRO A 150 -7.76 -4.03 3.95
N ALA A 151 -7.35 -2.77 3.95
CA ALA A 151 -7.25 -1.94 2.76
C ALA A 151 -5.94 -1.18 2.78
N SER A 152 -5.37 -0.92 1.60
CA SER A 152 -4.15 -0.13 1.47
C SER A 152 -4.39 1.13 0.66
N VAL A 153 -3.73 2.22 1.04
CA VAL A 153 -3.72 3.48 0.31
C VAL A 153 -2.30 3.77 -0.13
N VAL A 154 -2.11 4.14 -1.39
CA VAL A 154 -0.82 4.61 -1.91
C VAL A 154 -0.90 6.12 -2.11
N ILE A 155 0.05 6.82 -1.52
CA ILE A 155 0.25 8.26 -1.70
C ILE A 155 1.44 8.42 -2.62
N GLN A 156 1.15 8.93 -3.81
CA GLN A 156 2.15 9.22 -4.82
C GLN A 156 3.02 10.39 -4.36
N THR A 157 4.32 10.17 -4.46
CA THR A 157 5.32 11.21 -4.16
C THR A 157 5.61 12.05 -5.41
N PRO A 158 5.87 13.37 -5.24
CA PRO A 158 6.33 14.19 -6.34
C PRO A 158 7.66 13.67 -6.92
N PRO A 159 7.90 13.83 -8.23
CA PRO A 159 9.18 13.47 -8.84
C PRO A 159 10.35 14.15 -8.11
N GLY A 160 11.35 13.37 -7.73
CA GLY A 160 12.54 13.86 -7.01
C GLY A 160 12.41 13.93 -5.48
N PHE A 161 11.23 13.62 -4.92
CA PHE A 161 11.05 13.55 -3.48
C PHE A 161 11.76 12.32 -2.89
N ASN A 162 12.76 12.54 -2.02
CA ASN A 162 13.57 11.46 -1.44
C ASN A 162 13.54 11.43 0.10
N ASN A 163 12.83 12.36 0.75
CA ASN A 163 12.86 12.55 2.20
C ASN A 163 12.34 11.32 2.98
N LEU A 164 11.46 10.52 2.37
CA LEU A 164 10.97 9.26 2.95
C LEU A 164 12.05 8.19 3.10
N ASN A 165 13.03 8.15 2.21
CA ASN A 165 14.07 7.11 2.23
C ASN A 165 15.05 7.28 3.39
N SER A 166 15.18 8.50 3.90
CA SER A 166 16.07 8.83 5.02
C SER A 166 15.44 8.58 6.39
N MET A 167 14.12 8.36 6.46
CA MET A 167 13.41 8.15 7.72
C MET A 167 13.13 6.68 7.96
N SER A 168 13.18 6.25 9.23
CA SER A 168 12.75 4.90 9.59
C SER A 168 11.24 4.76 9.46
N ALA A 169 10.77 3.54 9.20
CA ALA A 169 9.33 3.26 9.10
C ALA A 169 8.59 3.58 10.42
N LYS A 170 9.28 3.47 11.55
CA LYS A 170 8.76 3.80 12.88
C LYS A 170 8.55 5.30 13.04
N ASP A 171 9.49 6.12 12.58
CA ASP A 171 9.41 7.57 12.68
C ASP A 171 8.30 8.12 11.79
N ILE A 172 8.22 7.64 10.53
CA ILE A 172 7.12 7.98 9.62
C ILE A 172 5.77 7.62 10.25
N THR A 173 5.67 6.43 10.84
CA THR A 173 4.44 5.99 11.50
C THR A 173 4.05 6.91 12.66
N ASN A 174 5.00 7.26 13.53
CA ASN A 174 4.74 8.11 14.69
C ASN A 174 4.34 9.52 14.28
N ASN A 175 5.03 10.10 13.31
CA ASN A 175 4.74 11.44 12.79
C ASN A 175 3.34 11.51 12.16
N ILE A 176 2.99 10.54 11.30
CA ILE A 176 1.65 10.50 10.69
C ILE A 176 0.58 10.31 11.78
N LYS A 177 0.79 9.41 12.76
CA LYS A 177 -0.16 9.23 13.87
C LYS A 177 -0.34 10.52 14.69
N GLN A 178 0.74 11.25 14.94
CA GLN A 178 0.69 12.53 15.66
C GLN A 178 -0.15 13.53 14.87
N ILE A 179 0.09 13.67 13.57
CA ILE A 179 -0.67 14.58 12.69
C ILE A 179 -2.15 14.20 12.63
N LEU A 180 -2.46 12.92 12.42
CA LEU A 180 -3.84 12.42 12.39
C LEU A 180 -4.57 12.67 13.73
N SER A 181 -3.83 12.60 14.84
CA SER A 181 -4.37 12.94 16.16
C SER A 181 -4.59 14.44 16.31
N SER A 182 -3.65 15.28 15.85
CA SER A 182 -3.76 16.74 15.89
C SER A 182 -4.93 17.28 15.08
N ILE A 183 -5.28 16.63 13.96
CA ILE A 183 -6.42 17.03 13.13
C ILE A 183 -7.74 16.37 13.57
N ASN A 184 -7.77 15.66 14.70
CA ASN A 184 -8.96 14.95 15.19
C ASN A 184 -9.60 14.07 14.11
N ALA A 185 -8.81 13.23 13.43
CA ALA A 185 -9.30 12.36 12.37
C ALA A 185 -10.14 11.21 12.93
N PHE A 186 -11.46 11.24 12.72
CA PHE A 186 -12.41 10.20 13.14
C PHE A 186 -13.23 9.65 11.96
N VAL A 187 -13.47 8.34 11.98
CA VAL A 187 -14.41 7.61 11.11
C VAL A 187 -15.28 6.74 12.01
N ASP A 188 -16.60 6.88 11.94
CA ASP A 188 -17.55 6.13 12.77
C ASP A 188 -17.21 6.18 14.28
N SER A 189 -16.87 7.38 14.76
CA SER A 189 -16.43 7.64 16.15
C SER A 189 -15.14 6.92 16.57
N GLN A 190 -14.41 6.30 15.64
CA GLN A 190 -13.11 5.66 15.87
C GLN A 190 -11.99 6.52 15.26
N PRO A 191 -10.84 6.66 15.94
CA PRO A 191 -9.72 7.40 15.37
C PRO A 191 -9.20 6.70 14.11
N VAL A 192 -8.82 7.50 13.11
CA VAL A 192 -8.22 7.00 11.89
C VAL A 192 -6.83 6.47 12.22
N ASN A 193 -6.70 5.15 12.23
CA ASN A 193 -5.43 4.46 12.43
C ASN A 193 -5.08 3.60 11.20
N PHE A 194 -3.79 3.33 11.09
CA PHE A 194 -3.22 2.41 10.09
C PHE A 194 -2.36 1.38 10.82
N ALA A 195 -2.37 0.15 10.30
CA ALA A 195 -1.71 -1.02 10.87
C ALA A 195 -0.22 -1.11 10.48
N GLY A 196 0.16 -0.52 9.35
CA GLY A 196 1.54 -0.53 8.89
C GLY A 196 1.78 0.43 7.74
N ILE A 197 3.05 0.61 7.41
CA ILE A 197 3.48 1.40 6.26
C ILE A 197 4.50 0.63 5.45
N ALA A 198 4.59 0.95 4.17
CA ALA A 198 5.65 0.49 3.29
C ALA A 198 6.03 1.64 2.34
N ILE A 199 7.31 1.74 2.01
CA ILE A 199 7.79 2.59 0.92
C ILE A 199 7.90 1.66 -0.29
N LEU A 200 7.21 2.00 -1.37
CA LEU A 200 7.24 1.23 -2.62
C LEU A 200 8.56 1.47 -3.36
N ALA A 201 8.92 0.59 -4.29
CA ALA A 201 10.06 0.80 -5.19
C ALA A 201 9.93 2.10 -6.02
N SER A 202 8.69 2.55 -6.27
CA SER A 202 8.40 3.85 -6.88
C SER A 202 8.68 5.05 -5.96
N LYS A 203 9.15 4.82 -4.73
CA LYS A 203 9.30 5.79 -3.62
C LYS A 203 7.99 6.31 -3.05
N ASP A 204 6.87 5.74 -3.48
CA ASP A 204 5.55 6.11 -2.96
C ASP A 204 5.29 5.52 -1.57
N LEU A 205 4.50 6.26 -0.77
CA LEU A 205 4.12 5.83 0.57
C LEU A 205 2.85 4.98 0.51
N LYS A 206 2.94 3.72 0.93
CA LYS A 206 1.80 2.82 1.09
C LYS A 206 1.42 2.69 2.56
N LEU A 207 0.19 3.03 2.89
CA LEU A 207 -0.40 2.87 4.22
C LEU A 207 -1.34 1.66 4.23
N LEU A 208 -1.13 0.74 5.16
CA LEU A 208 -1.99 -0.43 5.38
C LEU A 208 -2.96 -0.12 6.51
N THR A 209 -4.26 -0.27 6.26
CA THR A 209 -5.34 -0.01 7.23
C THR A 209 -6.14 -1.29 7.46
N SER A 210 -6.71 -1.43 8.65
CA SER A 210 -7.59 -2.55 8.99
C SER A 210 -9.00 -2.42 8.42
N SER A 211 -9.38 -1.23 7.95
CA SER A 211 -10.72 -0.97 7.44
C SER A 211 -10.69 -0.10 6.18
N LYS A 212 -11.52 -0.46 5.21
CA LYS A 212 -11.72 0.30 3.98
C LYS A 212 -12.21 1.73 4.22
N ALA A 213 -13.03 1.96 5.25
CA ALA A 213 -13.53 3.30 5.57
C ALA A 213 -12.38 4.24 5.98
N LYS A 214 -11.44 3.73 6.79
CA LYS A 214 -10.22 4.47 7.18
C LYS A 214 -9.31 4.75 5.99
N ALA A 215 -9.11 3.77 5.11
CA ALA A 215 -8.38 3.98 3.85
C ALA A 215 -9.03 5.06 2.98
N GLN A 216 -10.36 5.04 2.84
CA GLN A 216 -11.08 6.05 2.07
C GLN A 216 -10.94 7.45 2.67
N TRP A 217 -11.02 7.56 3.99
CA TRP A 217 -10.80 8.83 4.68
C TRP A 217 -9.39 9.37 4.44
N LEU A 218 -8.36 8.52 4.56
CA LEU A 218 -6.97 8.91 4.30
C LEU A 218 -6.78 9.43 2.87
N LEU A 219 -7.39 8.77 1.89
CA LEU A 219 -7.29 9.18 0.48
C LEU A 219 -8.09 10.46 0.18
N ALA A 220 -9.25 10.63 0.79
CA ALA A 220 -10.08 11.83 0.63
C ALA A 220 -9.37 13.07 1.19
N ASN A 221 -8.76 12.94 2.37
CA ASN A 221 -8.13 14.03 3.10
C ASN A 221 -6.62 14.14 2.88
N LYS A 222 -6.05 13.38 1.92
CA LYS A 222 -4.59 13.36 1.66
C LYS A 222 -3.98 14.75 1.51
N HIS A 223 -4.68 15.63 0.81
CA HIS A 223 -4.25 16.99 0.55
C HIS A 223 -4.05 17.85 1.80
N TRP A 224 -4.72 17.53 2.91
CA TRP A 224 -4.53 18.24 4.18
C TRP A 224 -3.44 17.61 5.04
N TRP A 225 -3.50 16.30 5.26
CA TRP A 225 -2.59 15.67 6.20
C TRP A 225 -1.19 15.43 5.63
N THR A 226 -1.03 15.27 4.31
CA THR A 226 0.31 15.08 3.71
C THR A 226 1.13 16.35 3.73
N GLU A 227 0.48 17.51 3.57
CA GLU A 227 1.11 18.84 3.66
C GLU A 227 1.63 19.11 5.08
N LEU A 228 0.89 18.66 6.11
CA LEU A 228 1.34 18.72 7.50
C LEU A 228 2.47 17.73 7.83
N PHE A 229 2.57 16.64 7.07
CA PHE A 229 3.61 15.64 7.26
C PHE A 229 4.94 16.07 6.64
N PHE A 230 4.89 16.56 5.41
CA PHE A 230 6.01 17.24 4.76
C PHE A 230 5.47 18.35 3.87
N SER A 231 6.02 19.56 4.01
CA SER A 231 5.68 20.70 3.15
C SER A 231 5.85 20.39 1.66
N ASP A 232 6.85 19.57 1.33
CA ASP A 232 7.20 19.21 -0.04
C ASP A 232 6.33 18.07 -0.58
N LEU A 233 5.62 17.34 0.29
CA LEU A 233 4.68 16.28 -0.08
C LEU A 233 3.28 16.86 -0.32
N LYS A 234 3.19 17.77 -1.30
CA LYS A 234 1.93 18.40 -1.67
C LYS A 234 1.09 17.44 -2.51
N THR A 235 0.00 16.95 -1.94
CA THR A 235 -0.96 16.12 -2.67
C THR A 235 -2.22 16.92 -3.00
N PHE A 236 -2.82 16.63 -4.16
CA PHE A 236 -4.07 17.27 -4.57
C PHE A 236 -5.28 16.53 -4.01
N PRO A 237 -6.40 17.23 -3.75
CA PRO A 237 -7.67 16.58 -3.43
C PRO A 237 -8.04 15.54 -4.48
N SER A 238 -8.74 14.49 -4.07
CA SER A 238 -9.24 13.49 -5.02
C SER A 238 -10.18 14.15 -6.04
N ARG A 239 -9.92 13.90 -7.33
CA ARG A 239 -10.72 14.44 -8.44
C ARG A 239 -11.53 13.34 -9.09
N PHE A 240 -12.80 13.61 -9.37
CA PHE A 240 -13.70 12.69 -10.05
C PHE A 240 -14.08 13.30 -11.40
N PRO A 241 -13.31 12.98 -12.47
CA PRO A 241 -13.63 13.42 -13.81
C PRO A 241 -14.91 12.76 -14.34
N VAL A 242 -15.74 13.54 -15.02
CA VAL A 242 -16.93 13.10 -15.73
C VAL A 242 -16.91 13.67 -17.14
N LEU A 243 -17.17 12.82 -18.13
CA LEU A 243 -17.21 13.25 -19.53
C LEU A 243 -18.63 13.68 -19.89
N LEU A 244 -18.77 14.86 -20.46
CA LEU A 244 -20.04 15.35 -21.01
C LEU A 244 -19.90 15.56 -22.51
N HIS A 245 -20.84 15.03 -23.27
CA HIS A 245 -20.84 15.12 -24.73
C HIS A 245 -21.82 16.17 -25.24
N GLN A 246 -21.56 16.64 -26.46
CA GLN A 246 -22.40 17.56 -27.22
C GLN A 246 -22.60 18.94 -26.56
N ILE A 247 -21.66 19.36 -25.71
CA ILE A 247 -21.71 20.70 -25.09
C ILE A 247 -21.52 21.76 -26.18
N PRO A 248 -22.40 22.77 -26.26
CA PRO A 248 -22.31 23.79 -27.29
C PRO A 248 -21.07 24.68 -27.06
N THR A 249 -20.43 25.12 -28.14
CA THR A 249 -19.17 25.89 -28.06
C THR A 249 -19.31 27.30 -27.49
N ASN A 250 -20.54 27.80 -27.32
CA ASN A 250 -20.81 29.02 -26.57
C ASN A 250 -20.56 28.87 -25.06
N PHE A 251 -20.52 27.64 -24.54
CA PHE A 251 -20.15 27.37 -23.16
C PHE A 251 -18.63 27.41 -23.02
N GLU A 252 -18.12 28.41 -22.31
CA GLU A 252 -16.69 28.48 -21.97
C GLU A 252 -16.40 27.70 -20.67
N PRO A 253 -15.75 26.51 -20.72
CA PRO A 253 -15.46 25.69 -19.54
C PRO A 253 -14.41 26.30 -18.61
N SER A 254 -13.60 27.22 -19.12
CA SER A 254 -12.60 27.97 -18.35
C SER A 254 -13.22 29.12 -17.54
N ASN A 255 -14.47 29.50 -17.83
CA ASN A 255 -15.14 30.62 -17.19
C ASN A 255 -15.88 30.15 -15.92
N GLN A 256 -15.45 30.68 -14.77
CA GLN A 256 -16.02 30.32 -13.48
C GLN A 256 -17.52 30.65 -13.36
N ALA A 257 -18.00 31.73 -13.99
CA ALA A 257 -19.42 32.09 -13.96
C ALA A 257 -20.28 31.03 -14.67
N HIS A 258 -19.79 30.46 -15.78
CA HIS A 258 -20.47 29.39 -16.49
C HIS A 258 -20.52 28.09 -15.69
N LEU A 259 -19.45 27.77 -14.95
CA LEU A 259 -19.43 26.61 -14.05
C LEU A 259 -20.37 26.79 -12.85
N GLN A 260 -20.46 28.01 -12.31
CA GLN A 260 -21.41 28.34 -11.25
C GLN A 260 -22.85 28.18 -11.74
N GLU A 261 -23.18 28.72 -12.93
CA GLU A 261 -24.50 28.59 -13.54
C GLU A 261 -24.85 27.11 -13.80
N LEU A 262 -23.89 26.33 -14.33
CA LEU A 262 -24.04 24.87 -14.50
C LEU A 262 -24.38 24.20 -13.15
N GLY A 263 -23.69 24.58 -12.08
CA GLY A 263 -23.96 24.07 -10.74
C GLY A 263 -25.39 24.39 -10.28
N ILE A 264 -25.78 25.67 -10.37
CA ILE A 264 -27.10 26.17 -9.97
C ILE A 264 -28.22 25.46 -10.73
N GLN A 265 -28.11 25.35 -12.06
CA GLN A 265 -29.11 24.69 -12.92
C GLN A 265 -29.33 23.22 -12.55
N ASN A 266 -28.33 22.56 -11.97
CA ASN A 266 -28.38 21.15 -11.60
C ASN A 266 -28.54 20.90 -10.10
N ARG A 267 -28.76 21.96 -9.31
CA ARG A 267 -28.81 21.91 -7.83
C ARG A 267 -27.54 21.29 -7.23
N ILE A 268 -26.41 21.54 -7.86
CA ILE A 268 -25.08 21.16 -7.39
C ILE A 268 -24.46 22.41 -6.76
N ASN A 269 -23.91 22.28 -5.56
CA ASN A 269 -23.17 23.37 -4.96
C ASN A 269 -21.95 23.70 -5.85
N PRO A 270 -21.80 24.94 -6.36
CA PRO A 270 -20.70 25.30 -7.24
C PRO A 270 -19.31 25.03 -6.67
N SER A 271 -19.15 25.05 -5.34
CA SER A 271 -17.88 24.71 -4.67
C SER A 271 -17.42 23.26 -4.89
N LEU A 272 -18.31 22.37 -5.31
CA LEU A 272 -18.01 20.97 -5.61
C LEU A 272 -17.51 20.78 -7.05
N ILE A 273 -17.67 21.79 -7.91
CA ILE A 273 -17.14 21.83 -9.27
C ILE A 273 -15.76 22.47 -9.22
N GLN A 274 -14.73 21.68 -9.53
CA GLN A 274 -13.34 22.15 -9.48
C GLN A 274 -12.96 22.90 -10.75
N SER A 275 -13.21 22.28 -11.90
CA SER A 275 -12.86 22.81 -13.21
C SER A 275 -13.57 22.04 -14.31
N ALA A 276 -13.64 22.62 -15.50
CA ALA A 276 -13.97 21.90 -16.71
C ALA A 276 -12.94 22.22 -17.80
N GLN A 277 -12.74 21.29 -18.71
CA GLN A 277 -11.83 21.47 -19.85
C GLN A 277 -12.42 20.86 -21.10
N TRP A 278 -12.20 21.51 -22.25
CA TRP A 278 -12.53 20.92 -23.53
C TRP A 278 -11.66 19.70 -23.81
N LEU A 279 -12.29 18.62 -24.27
CA LEU A 279 -11.59 17.50 -24.86
C LEU A 279 -11.26 17.87 -26.33
N GLY A 280 -10.05 18.39 -26.55
CA GLY A 280 -9.61 18.95 -27.81
C GLY A 280 -10.01 20.42 -27.98
N ASN A 281 -10.00 20.94 -29.22
CA ASN A 281 -10.27 22.36 -29.50
C ASN A 281 -11.48 22.51 -30.45
N PRO A 282 -12.72 22.32 -29.97
CA PRO A 282 -13.91 22.33 -30.82
C PRO A 282 -14.13 23.69 -31.51
N THR A 283 -13.84 24.79 -30.81
CA THR A 283 -13.98 26.16 -31.34
C THR A 283 -13.03 26.42 -32.50
N LYS A 284 -11.74 26.04 -32.37
CA LYS A 284 -10.74 26.16 -33.45
C LYS A 284 -11.06 25.25 -34.63
N ASN A 285 -11.69 24.11 -34.36
CA ASN A 285 -12.06 23.12 -35.38
C ASN A 285 -13.41 23.44 -36.06
N GLY A 286 -14.01 24.62 -35.82
CA GLY A 286 -15.28 25.03 -36.43
C GLY A 286 -16.48 24.16 -36.03
N LYS A 287 -16.37 23.37 -34.95
CA LYS A 287 -17.46 22.50 -34.49
C LYS A 287 -18.48 23.31 -33.70
N LYS A 288 -19.77 23.02 -33.90
CA LYS A 288 -20.86 23.64 -33.11
C LYS A 288 -20.93 23.12 -31.67
N ASN A 289 -20.52 21.86 -31.49
CA ASN A 289 -20.54 21.17 -30.20
C ASN A 289 -19.19 20.48 -29.96
N GLY A 290 -18.81 20.34 -28.70
CA GLY A 290 -17.63 19.61 -28.23
C GLY A 290 -17.96 18.63 -27.10
N SER A 291 -16.93 18.02 -26.54
CA SER A 291 -17.03 17.25 -25.28
C SER A 291 -16.17 17.92 -24.23
N ILE A 292 -16.62 17.96 -22.98
CA ILE A 292 -15.85 18.49 -21.86
C ILE A 292 -15.59 17.42 -20.82
N VAL A 293 -14.45 17.53 -20.15
CA VAL A 293 -14.16 16.79 -18.91
C VAL A 293 -14.47 17.74 -17.76
N LEU A 294 -15.44 17.36 -16.93
CA LEU A 294 -15.82 18.06 -15.71
C LEU A 294 -15.15 17.40 -14.52
N HIS A 295 -14.36 18.14 -13.75
CA HIS A 295 -13.71 17.64 -12.54
C HIS A 295 -14.51 18.04 -11.30
N LEU A 296 -14.90 17.05 -10.51
CA LEU A 296 -15.69 17.23 -9.28
C LEU A 296 -14.90 16.75 -8.06
N PHE A 297 -15.15 17.37 -6.90
CA PHE A 297 -14.60 16.93 -5.62
C PHE A 297 -15.41 15.79 -4.99
N ASP A 298 -16.68 15.63 -5.36
CA ASP A 298 -17.59 14.63 -4.80
C ASP A 298 -17.82 13.46 -5.78
N LYS A 299 -17.48 12.25 -5.34
CA LYS A 299 -17.65 11.01 -6.10
C LYS A 299 -19.11 10.66 -6.35
N TYR A 300 -19.99 10.88 -5.38
CA TYR A 300 -21.41 10.59 -5.48
C TYR A 300 -22.06 11.49 -6.53
N ILE A 301 -21.73 12.78 -6.52
CA ILE A 301 -22.20 13.73 -7.54
C ILE A 301 -21.65 13.34 -8.91
N ALA A 302 -20.36 13.03 -9.02
CA ALA A 302 -19.78 12.57 -10.28
C ALA A 302 -20.49 11.33 -10.83
N THR A 303 -20.70 10.32 -9.99
CA THR A 303 -21.41 9.08 -10.36
C THR A 303 -22.86 9.34 -10.75
N LYS A 304 -23.53 10.28 -10.07
CA LYS A 304 -24.89 10.70 -10.42
C LYS A 304 -24.91 11.31 -11.81
N ILE A 305 -23.99 12.22 -12.10
CA ILE A 305 -23.88 12.88 -13.41
C ILE A 305 -23.52 11.89 -14.51
N GLU A 306 -22.63 10.95 -14.27
CA GLU A 306 -22.31 9.88 -15.23
C GLU A 306 -23.55 9.07 -15.63
N ARG A 307 -24.47 8.83 -14.69
CA ARG A 307 -25.68 8.05 -14.93
C ARG A 307 -26.83 8.89 -15.48
N SER A 308 -27.01 10.09 -14.96
CA SER A 308 -28.18 10.92 -15.21
C SER A 308 -27.93 12.08 -16.15
N GLY A 309 -26.69 12.44 -16.47
CA GLY A 309 -26.37 13.66 -17.21
C GLY A 309 -26.55 14.96 -16.41
N LEU A 310 -26.40 16.09 -17.11
CA LEU A 310 -26.61 17.45 -16.60
C LEU A 310 -27.51 18.26 -17.54
N LEU A 311 -28.13 19.28 -16.98
CA LEU A 311 -28.81 20.35 -17.68
C LEU A 311 -27.84 21.52 -17.91
N LEU A 312 -27.84 22.07 -19.11
CA LEU A 312 -27.14 23.32 -19.42
C LEU A 312 -28.01 24.12 -20.39
N GLN A 313 -28.35 25.36 -20.02
CA GLN A 313 -29.21 26.25 -20.83
C GLN A 313 -30.54 25.56 -21.22
N ASN A 314 -31.20 24.91 -20.25
CA ASN A 314 -32.45 24.15 -20.43
C ASN A 314 -32.38 22.96 -21.39
N LYS A 315 -31.17 22.52 -21.78
CA LYS A 315 -30.96 21.30 -22.57
C LYS A 315 -30.28 20.23 -21.75
N PHE A 316 -30.63 18.99 -22.02
CA PHE A 316 -30.08 17.82 -21.34
C PHE A 316 -28.88 17.24 -22.08
N TYR A 317 -27.79 16.98 -21.35
CA TYR A 317 -26.55 16.42 -21.88
C TYR A 317 -26.19 15.14 -21.11
N ARG A 318 -25.94 14.07 -21.84
CA ARG A 318 -25.55 12.79 -21.24
C ARG A 318 -24.15 12.86 -20.65
N GLY A 319 -24.03 12.38 -19.42
CA GLY A 319 -22.75 12.05 -18.82
C GLY A 319 -22.27 10.68 -19.27
N ALA A 320 -20.95 10.53 -19.27
CA ALA A 320 -20.27 9.29 -19.53
C ALA A 320 -19.12 9.14 -18.52
N ASN A 321 -18.84 7.89 -18.16
CA ASN A 321 -17.70 7.56 -17.33
C ASN A 321 -16.41 7.92 -18.08
N SER A 322 -15.55 8.72 -17.46
CA SER A 322 -14.28 9.14 -18.05
C SER A 322 -13.17 8.10 -17.88
N TRP A 323 -13.49 6.82 -17.62
CA TRP A 323 -12.52 5.75 -17.40
C TRP A 323 -11.38 5.68 -18.43
N PRO A 324 -11.57 6.00 -19.74
CA PRO A 324 -10.46 6.06 -20.69
C PRO A 324 -9.40 7.14 -20.35
N LEU A 325 -9.73 8.14 -19.54
CA LEU A 325 -8.85 9.27 -19.19
C LEU A 325 -8.20 9.13 -17.80
N ARG A 326 -8.53 8.09 -17.02
CA ARG A 326 -7.89 7.85 -15.71
C ARG A 326 -6.47 7.30 -15.80
N GLN A 327 -6.05 6.84 -16.99
CA GLN A 327 -4.68 6.38 -17.24
C GLN A 327 -3.77 7.47 -17.80
N THR A 328 -4.31 8.63 -18.17
CA THR A 328 -3.52 9.72 -18.74
C THR A 328 -3.47 10.86 -17.75
N THR A 329 -2.51 10.77 -16.85
CA THR A 329 -1.88 11.93 -16.23
C THR A 329 -1.53 12.90 -17.36
N LEU A 330 -2.24 14.02 -17.47
CA LEU A 330 -1.68 15.18 -18.16
C LEU A 330 -0.86 15.94 -17.12
N PHE A 331 0.42 16.01 -17.44
CA PHE A 331 1.50 16.68 -16.72
C PHE A 331 1.18 18.12 -16.32
#